data_AF-A0A2U1SWI7-F1
#
_entry.id   AF-A0A2U1SWI7-F1
#
_cell.length_a   1.000
_cell.length_b   1.000
_cell.length_c   1.000
_cell.angle_alpha   90.00
_cell.angle_beta   90.00
_cell.angle_gamma   90.00
#
_symmetry.space_group_name_H-M   'P 1'
#
loop_
_entity.id
_entity.type
_entity.pdbx_description
1 polymer ?
#
loop_
_entity_poly.entity_id
_entity_poly.type
_entity_poly.pdbx_seq_one_letter_code
_entity_poly.pdbx_strand_id
1 'polypeptide(L)'
;MTGASSLSTPTRQRVACIHVHHGNIAYLDEVLAALDADGVHYVDPGLLARLTRDDSFSDADGRSRTVEQLAWMAAAGADALVVTCTAYAALVPAEPNLAMPVLVVDEPLFESICASARPRRLFFTNPSTVEPTITRLRDYAAAKGVDCDFTVELIPEAFELFVAGRAADHDALLASSLESLTRADAGGSAFAMQLSMTTAARRVAGMANPLDSLARALAQTLGR
;
A
#
# COMPACT_ATOMS: atom_id res chain seq x y z
N MET A 1 -29.63 44.01 14.67
CA MET A 1 -28.45 43.47 13.95
C MET A 1 -28.34 42.00 14.29
N THR A 2 -28.88 41.14 13.44
CA THR A 2 -28.83 39.68 13.58
C THR A 2 -27.46 39.20 13.10
N GLY A 3 -26.63 38.77 14.04
CA GLY A 3 -25.33 38.15 13.74
C GLY A 3 -25.55 36.80 13.05
N ALA A 4 -25.15 36.72 11.78
CA ALA A 4 -25.03 35.45 11.10
C ALA A 4 -23.84 34.70 11.72
N SER A 5 -24.15 33.62 12.45
CA SER A 5 -23.15 32.63 12.86
C SER A 5 -22.63 31.95 11.59
N SER A 6 -21.39 32.22 11.21
CA SER A 6 -20.71 31.48 10.16
C SER A 6 -20.41 30.08 10.71
N LEU A 7 -21.28 29.12 10.38
CA LEU A 7 -20.96 27.71 10.53
C LEU A 7 -19.79 27.41 9.59
N SER A 8 -18.56 27.41 10.11
CA SER A 8 -17.42 26.86 9.40
C SER A 8 -17.70 25.38 9.20
N THR A 9 -17.89 24.96 7.96
CA THR A 9 -17.85 23.53 7.62
C THR A 9 -16.57 22.95 8.23
N PRO A 10 -16.62 21.84 8.98
CA PRO A 10 -15.40 21.20 9.47
C PRO A 10 -14.51 20.94 8.26
N THR A 11 -13.29 21.45 8.28
CA THR A 11 -12.30 21.20 7.23
C THR A 11 -12.05 19.71 7.19
N ARG A 12 -12.27 19.07 6.03
CA ARG A 12 -11.96 17.66 5.83
C ARG A 12 -10.49 17.42 6.14
N GLN A 13 -10.20 16.29 6.77
CA GLN A 13 -8.83 15.88 7.05
C GLN A 13 -8.08 15.68 5.74
N ARG A 14 -6.86 16.21 5.66
CA ARG A 14 -6.03 16.16 4.47
C ARG A 14 -5.04 15.00 4.57
N VAL A 15 -5.09 14.08 3.62
CA VAL A 15 -4.17 12.94 3.53
C VAL A 15 -3.23 13.15 2.34
N ALA A 16 -1.92 13.22 2.61
CA ALA A 16 -0.93 13.32 1.55
C ALA A 16 -0.37 11.92 1.20
N CYS A 17 -0.53 11.54 -0.05
CA CYS A 17 -0.12 10.25 -0.58
C CYS A 17 1.11 10.40 -1.48
N ILE A 18 2.12 9.55 -1.32
CA ILE A 18 3.26 9.47 -2.25
C ILE A 18 3.27 8.17 -3.03
N HIS A 19 3.48 8.30 -4.34
CA HIS A 19 3.47 7.24 -5.33
C HIS A 19 4.70 7.31 -6.24
N VAL A 20 5.02 6.17 -6.86
CA VAL A 20 5.94 6.12 -8.01
C VAL A 20 5.19 6.20 -9.34
N HIS A 21 3.92 5.76 -9.37
CA HIS A 21 3.13 5.66 -10.59
C HIS A 21 1.74 6.30 -10.40
N HIS A 22 1.30 7.08 -11.38
CA HIS A 22 0.00 7.78 -11.35
C HIS A 22 -1.20 6.83 -11.22
N GLY A 23 -1.08 5.60 -11.71
CA GLY A 23 -2.14 4.59 -11.62
C GLY A 23 -2.56 4.24 -10.18
N ASN A 24 -1.74 4.57 -9.18
CA ASN A 24 -2.12 4.35 -7.78
C ASN A 24 -3.11 5.40 -7.26
N ILE A 25 -3.19 6.57 -7.89
CA ILE A 25 -4.04 7.68 -7.42
C ILE A 25 -5.51 7.24 -7.34
N ALA A 26 -6.02 6.58 -8.38
CA ALA A 26 -7.41 6.13 -8.42
C ALA A 26 -7.79 5.19 -7.27
N TYR A 27 -6.87 4.31 -6.84
CA TYR A 27 -7.11 3.44 -5.68
C TYR A 27 -7.22 4.24 -4.39
N LEU A 28 -6.37 5.25 -4.20
CA LEU A 28 -6.37 6.05 -2.98
C LEU A 28 -7.51 7.07 -2.98
N ASP A 29 -7.86 7.66 -4.11
CA ASP A 29 -9.04 8.51 -4.25
C ASP A 29 -10.32 7.77 -3.84
N GLU A 30 -10.47 6.49 -4.21
CA GLU A 30 -11.60 5.66 -3.78
C GLU A 30 -11.68 5.57 -2.25
N VAL A 31 -10.56 5.26 -1.59
CA VAL A 31 -10.49 5.14 -0.13
C VAL A 31 -10.76 6.47 0.55
N LEU A 32 -10.12 7.55 0.07
CA LEU A 32 -10.24 8.87 0.67
C LEU A 32 -11.65 9.46 0.51
N ALA A 33 -12.29 9.23 -0.64
CA ALA A 33 -13.68 9.60 -0.85
C ALA A 33 -14.61 8.86 0.12
N ALA A 34 -14.38 7.55 0.35
CA ALA A 34 -15.17 6.77 1.31
C ALA A 34 -14.99 7.25 2.76
N LEU A 35 -13.85 7.86 3.10
CA LEU A 35 -13.54 8.39 4.42
C LEU A 35 -13.86 9.89 4.58
N ASP A 36 -14.44 10.53 3.55
CA ASP A 36 -14.73 11.97 3.56
C ASP A 36 -13.46 12.81 3.88
N ALA A 37 -12.34 12.40 3.28
CA ALA A 37 -11.02 13.02 3.43
C ALA A 37 -10.54 13.65 2.12
N ASP A 38 -9.73 14.70 2.21
CA ASP A 38 -9.15 15.39 1.06
C ASP A 38 -7.78 14.79 0.72
N GLY A 39 -7.65 14.23 -0.49
CA GLY A 39 -6.39 13.67 -0.99
C GLY A 39 -5.47 14.70 -1.61
N VAL A 40 -4.17 14.62 -1.29
CA VAL A 40 -3.09 15.31 -2.02
C VAL A 40 -2.10 14.27 -2.50
N HIS A 41 -1.89 14.19 -3.81
CA HIS A 41 -1.07 13.15 -4.42
C HIS A 41 0.27 13.69 -4.92
N TYR A 42 1.35 13.06 -4.49
CA TYR A 42 2.71 13.30 -4.96
C TYR A 42 3.17 12.09 -5.76
N VAL A 43 3.63 12.31 -6.99
CA VAL A 43 4.18 11.24 -7.84
C VAL A 43 5.63 11.55 -8.12
N ASP A 44 6.52 10.74 -7.55
CA ASP A 44 7.97 10.91 -7.66
C ASP A 44 8.63 9.57 -8.09
N PRO A 45 8.74 9.31 -9.41
CA PRO A 45 9.48 8.17 -9.92
C PRO A 45 11.01 8.37 -9.83
N GLY A 46 11.48 9.58 -9.51
CA GLY A 46 12.89 9.96 -9.52
C GLY A 46 13.72 9.23 -8.46
N LEU A 47 13.18 9.06 -7.25
CA LEU A 47 13.87 8.30 -6.20
C LEU A 47 14.18 6.86 -6.64
N LEU A 48 13.18 6.17 -7.19
CA LEU A 48 13.36 4.81 -7.70
C LEU A 48 14.33 4.77 -8.88
N ALA A 49 14.24 5.74 -9.78
CA ALA A 49 15.17 5.83 -10.90
C ALA A 49 16.63 5.98 -10.44
N ARG A 50 16.89 6.75 -9.37
CA ARG A 50 18.25 6.86 -8.81
C ARG A 50 18.71 5.59 -8.12
N LEU A 51 17.89 5.00 -7.25
CA LEU A 51 18.21 3.75 -6.56
C LEU A 51 18.53 2.59 -7.53
N THR A 52 17.95 2.62 -8.74
CA THR A 52 18.10 1.53 -9.71
C THR A 52 19.16 1.77 -10.77
N ARG A 53 19.54 3.02 -11.04
CA ARG A 53 20.40 3.37 -12.20
C ARG A 53 21.68 4.09 -11.83
N ASP A 54 21.84 4.47 -10.56
CA ASP A 54 22.95 5.28 -10.11
C ASP A 54 23.70 4.57 -8.98
N ASP A 55 24.80 3.91 -9.34
CA ASP A 55 25.64 3.16 -8.40
C ASP A 55 26.27 4.05 -7.31
N SER A 56 26.28 5.38 -7.50
CA SER A 56 26.75 6.32 -6.48
C SER A 56 25.66 6.74 -5.49
N PHE A 57 24.40 6.40 -5.75
CA PHE A 57 23.27 6.72 -4.90
C PHE A 57 22.99 5.57 -3.94
N SER A 58 23.31 5.77 -2.67
CA SER A 58 23.18 4.74 -1.65
C SER A 58 21.77 4.66 -1.05
N ASP A 59 21.47 3.57 -0.35
CA ASP A 59 20.27 3.46 0.48
C ASP A 59 20.19 4.59 1.53
N ALA A 60 21.33 5.06 2.04
CA ALA A 60 21.37 6.16 2.99
C ALA A 60 20.91 7.48 2.35
N ASP A 61 21.33 7.76 1.12
CA ASP A 61 20.85 8.90 0.35
C ASP A 61 19.35 8.79 0.07
N GLY A 62 18.88 7.59 -0.27
CA GLY A 62 17.46 7.30 -0.47
C GLY A 62 16.62 7.52 0.79
N ARG A 63 17.10 7.10 1.96
CA ARG A 63 16.46 7.36 3.27
C ARG A 63 16.42 8.86 3.57
N SER A 64 17.53 9.58 3.38
CA SER A 64 17.58 11.04 3.59
C SER A 64 16.53 11.74 2.72
N ARG A 65 16.51 11.42 1.42
CA ARG A 65 15.53 11.98 0.47
C ARG A 65 14.09 11.65 0.85
N THR A 66 13.83 10.44 1.32
CA THR A 66 12.50 10.01 1.77
C THR A 66 12.04 10.82 2.98
N VAL A 67 12.90 11.02 3.98
CA VAL A 67 12.60 11.83 5.17
C VAL A 67 12.32 13.28 4.79
N GLU A 68 13.15 13.88 3.92
CA GLU A 68 12.92 15.25 3.42
C GLU A 68 11.58 15.38 2.70
N GLN A 69 11.23 14.40 1.85
CA GLN A 69 9.99 14.39 1.11
C GLN A 69 8.77 14.28 2.03
N LEU A 70 8.81 13.39 3.03
CA LEU A 70 7.74 13.26 4.02
C LEU A 70 7.60 14.53 4.88
N ALA A 71 8.72 15.14 5.29
CA ALA A 71 8.72 16.40 6.03
C ALA A 71 8.12 17.55 5.20
N TRP A 72 8.41 17.60 3.90
CA TRP A 72 7.80 18.58 2.99
C TRP A 72 6.29 18.37 2.86
N MET A 73 5.84 17.13 2.65
CA MET A 73 4.42 16.78 2.58
C MET A 73 3.68 17.14 3.87
N ALA A 74 4.29 16.86 5.02
CA ALA A 74 3.80 17.26 6.34
C ALA A 74 3.65 18.79 6.46
N ALA A 75 4.71 19.54 6.10
CA ALA A 75 4.70 21.01 6.13
C ALA A 75 3.68 21.65 5.18
N ALA A 76 3.23 20.93 4.14
CA ALA A 76 2.15 21.35 3.25
C ALA A 76 0.73 21.21 3.88
N GLY A 77 0.65 20.84 5.16
CA GLY A 77 -0.58 20.82 5.95
C GLY A 77 -1.36 19.50 5.87
N ALA A 78 -0.65 18.37 5.81
CA ALA A 78 -1.27 17.04 5.87
C ALA A 78 -1.54 16.63 7.33
N ASP A 79 -2.69 16.00 7.57
CA ASP A 79 -3.07 15.40 8.86
C ASP A 79 -2.59 13.94 8.99
N ALA A 80 -2.36 13.27 7.85
CA ALA A 80 -1.76 11.94 7.76
C ALA A 80 -0.99 11.80 6.45
N LEU A 81 0.06 10.98 6.46
CA LEU A 81 0.84 10.64 5.26
C LEU A 81 0.61 9.17 4.88
N VAL A 82 0.55 8.89 3.58
CA VAL A 82 0.44 7.52 3.05
C VAL A 82 1.55 7.27 2.03
N VAL A 83 2.34 6.22 2.25
CA VAL A 83 3.40 5.76 1.36
C VAL A 83 2.94 4.50 0.65
N THR A 84 2.70 4.58 -0.67
CA THR A 84 2.09 3.47 -1.42
C THR A 84 3.08 2.62 -2.22
N CYS A 85 4.34 3.02 -2.32
CA CYS A 85 5.33 2.30 -3.11
C CYS A 85 6.22 1.45 -2.20
N THR A 86 6.31 0.15 -2.47
CA THR A 86 7.14 -0.80 -1.70
C THR A 86 8.61 -0.37 -1.60
N ALA A 87 9.16 0.27 -2.64
CA ALA A 87 10.53 0.79 -2.61
C ALA A 87 10.69 2.01 -1.70
N TYR A 88 9.76 2.96 -1.74
CA TYR A 88 9.73 4.07 -0.78
C TYR A 88 9.53 3.56 0.65
N ALA A 89 8.60 2.61 0.81
CA ALA A 89 8.27 2.00 2.08
C ALA A 89 9.48 1.36 2.78
N ALA A 90 10.41 0.75 2.02
CA ALA A 90 11.66 0.21 2.56
C ALA A 90 12.62 1.28 3.12
N LEU A 91 12.43 2.54 2.71
CA LEU A 91 13.24 3.69 3.09
C LEU A 91 12.58 4.56 4.17
N VAL A 92 11.30 4.31 4.49
CA VAL A 92 10.61 4.98 5.60
C VAL A 92 11.23 4.47 6.91
N PRO A 93 11.72 5.36 7.79
CA PRO A 93 12.17 4.94 9.11
C PRO A 93 10.99 4.44 9.94
N ALA A 94 11.22 3.45 10.82
CA ALA A 94 10.15 2.89 11.66
C ALA A 94 9.43 3.93 12.53
N GLU A 95 10.17 4.94 12.98
CA GLU A 95 9.66 6.07 13.76
C GLU A 95 10.09 7.38 13.05
N PRO A 96 9.34 7.84 12.04
CA PRO A 96 9.62 9.12 11.42
C PRO A 96 9.39 10.23 12.44
N ASN A 97 10.34 11.15 12.59
CA ASN A 97 10.22 12.30 13.50
C ASN A 97 9.26 13.35 12.92
N LEU A 98 7.98 13.00 12.84
CA LEU A 98 6.88 13.79 12.29
C LEU A 98 5.74 13.82 13.30
N ALA A 99 5.03 14.95 13.38
CA ALA A 99 3.93 15.14 14.34
C ALA A 99 2.65 14.40 13.94
N MET A 100 2.59 13.85 12.72
CA MET A 100 1.45 13.15 12.14
C MET A 100 1.80 11.70 11.82
N PRO A 101 0.78 10.82 11.79
CA PRO A 101 0.96 9.42 11.41
C PRO A 101 1.43 9.27 9.96
N VAL A 102 2.33 8.31 9.75
CA VAL A 102 2.78 7.86 8.43
C VAL A 102 2.36 6.41 8.25
N LEU A 103 1.47 6.16 7.30
CA LEU A 103 1.02 4.81 6.96
C LEU A 103 1.77 4.31 5.75
N VAL A 104 2.33 3.12 5.87
CA VAL A 104 2.93 2.40 4.76
C VAL A 104 1.94 1.35 4.27
N VAL A 105 1.65 1.35 2.98
CA VAL A 105 0.52 0.58 2.40
C VAL A 105 0.51 -0.91 2.75
N ASP A 106 1.69 -1.52 2.87
CA ASP A 106 1.80 -2.97 3.08
C ASP A 106 1.63 -3.38 4.55
N GLU A 107 1.93 -2.50 5.51
CA GLU A 107 1.99 -2.84 6.94
C GLU A 107 0.65 -3.28 7.53
N PRO A 108 -0.49 -2.62 7.21
CA PRO A 108 -1.80 -3.12 7.63
C PRO A 108 -2.13 -4.52 7.10
N LEU A 109 -1.63 -4.86 5.90
CA LEU A 109 -1.77 -6.20 5.35
C LEU A 109 -0.83 -7.19 6.06
N PHE A 110 0.39 -6.78 6.40
CA PHE A 110 1.33 -7.60 7.16
C PHE A 110 0.78 -7.97 8.55
N GLU A 111 0.17 -7.01 9.24
CA GLU A 111 -0.56 -7.26 10.49
C GLU A 111 -1.65 -8.31 10.29
N SER A 112 -2.45 -8.17 9.22
CA SER A 112 -3.51 -9.11 8.87
C SER A 112 -2.97 -10.52 8.59
N ILE A 113 -1.83 -10.63 7.89
CA ILE A 113 -1.14 -11.90 7.60
C ILE A 113 -0.66 -12.55 8.90
N CYS A 114 -0.01 -11.77 9.79
CA CYS A 114 0.52 -12.28 11.05
C CYS A 114 -0.60 -12.82 11.96
N ALA A 115 -1.77 -12.19 11.93
CA ALA A 115 -2.94 -12.58 12.72
C ALA A 115 -3.80 -13.71 12.10
N SER A 116 -3.53 -14.12 10.86
CA SER A 116 -4.41 -15.05 10.13
C SER A 116 -4.15 -16.53 10.43
N ALA A 117 -5.14 -17.37 10.10
CA ALA A 117 -5.01 -18.81 10.16
C ALA A 117 -3.98 -19.34 9.14
N ARG A 118 -3.36 -20.48 9.46
CA ARG A 118 -2.49 -21.24 8.55
C ARG A 118 -3.34 -22.24 7.72
N PRO A 119 -2.91 -22.64 6.51
CA PRO A 119 -1.76 -22.11 5.77
C PRO A 119 -2.01 -20.68 5.25
N ARG A 120 -0.94 -19.90 5.09
CA ARG A 120 -0.98 -18.52 4.58
C ARG A 120 -0.38 -18.49 3.18
N ARG A 121 -1.13 -17.96 2.21
CA ARG A 121 -0.74 -17.96 0.79
C ARG A 121 -0.65 -16.52 0.29
N LEU A 122 0.51 -16.16 -0.23
CA LEU A 122 0.82 -14.80 -0.69
C LEU A 122 0.95 -14.80 -2.21
N PHE A 123 0.07 -14.07 -2.89
CA PHE A 123 0.02 -14.01 -4.34
C PHE A 123 0.66 -12.72 -4.87
N PHE A 124 1.51 -12.89 -5.87
CA PHE A 124 2.18 -11.81 -6.59
C PHE A 124 1.96 -11.95 -8.09
N THR A 125 2.11 -10.85 -8.81
CA THR A 125 2.16 -10.78 -10.26
C THR A 125 3.52 -10.29 -10.74
N ASN A 126 4.11 -9.30 -10.05
CA ASN A 126 5.42 -8.77 -10.42
C ASN A 126 6.54 -9.48 -9.64
N PRO A 127 7.38 -10.31 -10.30
CA PRO A 127 8.46 -11.04 -9.64
C PRO A 127 9.48 -10.10 -8.97
N SER A 128 9.71 -8.89 -9.49
CA SER A 128 10.69 -7.97 -8.90
C SER A 128 10.28 -7.42 -7.53
N THR A 129 9.00 -7.57 -7.16
CA THR A 129 8.47 -7.12 -5.86
C THR A 129 8.45 -8.19 -4.80
N VAL A 130 8.64 -9.47 -5.17
CA VAL A 130 8.50 -10.60 -4.25
C VAL A 130 9.53 -10.51 -3.13
N GLU A 131 10.82 -10.63 -3.44
CA GLU A 131 11.87 -10.69 -2.41
C GLU A 131 11.90 -9.44 -1.50
N PRO A 132 11.79 -8.19 -2.03
CA PRO A 132 11.75 -7.01 -1.18
C PRO A 132 10.53 -6.98 -0.24
N THR A 133 9.36 -7.40 -0.72
CA THR A 133 8.14 -7.42 0.11
C THR A 133 8.20 -8.51 1.18
N ILE A 134 8.70 -9.69 0.81
CA ILE A 134 8.85 -10.84 1.72
C ILE A 134 9.87 -10.55 2.82
N THR A 135 10.98 -9.88 2.48
CA THR A 135 11.96 -9.43 3.48
C THR A 135 11.31 -8.50 4.49
N ARG A 136 10.58 -7.47 4.02
CA ARG A 136 9.86 -6.54 4.90
C ARG A 136 8.80 -7.22 5.77
N LEU A 137 8.05 -8.18 5.23
CA LEU A 137 7.07 -8.95 6.00
C LEU A 137 7.74 -9.78 7.11
N ARG A 138 8.88 -10.41 6.82
CA ARG A 138 9.65 -11.17 7.83
C ARG A 138 10.18 -10.25 8.92
N ASP A 139 10.73 -9.09 8.55
CA ASP A 139 11.22 -8.10 9.50
C ASP A 139 10.08 -7.56 10.38
N TYR A 140 8.92 -7.27 9.78
CA TYR A 140 7.71 -6.85 10.49
C TYR A 140 7.27 -7.91 11.50
N ALA A 141 7.17 -9.17 11.08
CA ALA A 141 6.78 -10.28 11.96
C ALA A 141 7.79 -10.50 13.10
N ALA A 142 9.08 -10.45 12.80
CA ALA A 142 10.15 -10.59 13.78
C ALA A 142 10.12 -9.48 14.84
N ALA A 143 9.91 -8.22 14.42
CA ALA A 143 9.77 -7.08 15.34
C ALA A 143 8.57 -7.21 16.29
N LYS A 144 7.53 -7.94 15.87
CA LYS A 144 6.34 -8.25 16.68
C LYS A 144 6.45 -9.55 17.48
N GLY A 145 7.56 -10.29 17.34
CA GLY A 145 7.73 -11.60 17.98
C GLY A 145 6.76 -12.67 17.45
N VAL A 146 6.27 -12.52 16.22
CA VAL A 146 5.34 -13.45 15.58
C VAL A 146 6.10 -14.36 14.61
N ASP A 147 5.91 -15.67 14.77
CA ASP A 147 6.34 -16.64 13.76
C ASP A 147 5.36 -16.66 12.57
N CYS A 148 5.86 -16.27 11.39
CA CYS A 148 5.04 -16.04 10.22
C CYS A 148 5.49 -16.89 9.02
N ASP A 149 5.01 -18.13 8.99
CA ASP A 149 5.13 -19.03 7.84
C ASP A 149 4.10 -18.71 6.76
N PHE A 150 4.51 -18.77 5.49
CA PHE A 150 3.66 -18.59 4.32
C PHE A 150 4.25 -19.26 3.07
N THR A 151 3.40 -19.50 2.08
CA THR A 151 3.82 -19.86 0.72
C THR A 151 3.67 -18.68 -0.22
N VAL A 152 4.58 -18.56 -1.18
CA VAL A 152 4.57 -17.52 -2.21
C VAL A 152 4.18 -18.13 -3.54
N GLU A 153 3.21 -17.51 -4.21
CA GLU A 153 2.71 -17.92 -5.52
C GLU A 153 2.77 -16.75 -6.50
N LEU A 154 3.31 -17.00 -7.69
CA LEU A 154 3.49 -16.01 -8.73
C LEU A 154 2.55 -16.29 -9.91
N ILE A 155 1.86 -15.25 -10.38
CA ILE A 155 0.99 -15.24 -11.56
C ILE A 155 1.57 -14.22 -12.55
N PRO A 156 2.71 -14.53 -13.20
CA PRO A 156 3.49 -13.55 -13.94
C PRO A 156 2.78 -13.01 -15.19
N GLU A 157 1.89 -13.80 -15.79
CA GLU A 157 1.17 -13.44 -17.03
C GLU A 157 0.24 -12.24 -16.82
N ALA A 158 -0.29 -12.05 -15.60
CA ALA A 158 -1.09 -10.87 -15.28
C ALA A 158 -0.23 -9.61 -15.35
N PHE A 159 1.01 -9.64 -14.87
CA PHE A 159 1.87 -8.45 -14.83
C PHE A 159 2.16 -7.89 -16.23
N GLU A 160 2.30 -8.74 -17.25
CA GLU A 160 2.49 -8.31 -18.63
C GLU A 160 1.31 -7.47 -19.14
N LEU A 161 0.08 -7.87 -18.81
CA LEU A 161 -1.14 -7.13 -19.16
C LEU A 161 -1.21 -5.78 -18.43
N PHE A 162 -0.77 -5.74 -17.17
CA PHE A 162 -0.68 -4.49 -16.41
C PHE A 162 0.28 -3.51 -17.07
N VAL A 163 1.50 -3.96 -17.42
CA VAL A 163 2.51 -3.13 -18.10
C VAL A 163 2.02 -2.66 -19.47
N ALA A 164 1.24 -3.48 -20.18
CA ALA A 164 0.63 -3.12 -21.46
C ALA A 164 -0.57 -2.16 -21.34
N GLY A 165 -0.94 -1.71 -20.12
CA GLY A 165 -2.09 -0.83 -19.90
C GLY A 165 -3.45 -1.51 -20.10
N ARG A 166 -3.48 -2.85 -20.15
CA ARG A 166 -4.69 -3.65 -20.38
C ARG A 166 -5.35 -4.03 -19.05
N ALA A 167 -5.77 -3.02 -18.29
CA ALA A 167 -6.27 -3.22 -16.91
C ALA A 167 -7.46 -4.19 -16.82
N ALA A 168 -8.43 -4.12 -17.74
CA ALA A 168 -9.58 -5.03 -17.73
C ALA A 168 -9.18 -6.50 -17.96
N ASP A 169 -8.25 -6.74 -18.89
CA ASP A 169 -7.74 -8.08 -19.19
C ASP A 169 -6.88 -8.61 -18.03
N HIS A 170 -6.05 -7.74 -17.46
CA HIS A 170 -5.29 -8.03 -16.23
C HIS A 170 -6.23 -8.51 -15.12
N ASP A 171 -7.28 -7.75 -14.83
CA ASP A 171 -8.19 -8.05 -13.72
C ASP A 171 -9.00 -9.33 -13.97
N ALA A 172 -9.42 -9.57 -15.21
CA ALA A 172 -10.16 -10.77 -15.58
C ALA A 172 -9.30 -12.04 -15.47
N LEU A 173 -8.08 -12.01 -16.02
CA LEU A 173 -7.13 -13.11 -15.92
C LEU A 173 -6.79 -13.39 -14.46
N LEU A 174 -6.43 -12.35 -13.70
CA LEU A 174 -5.98 -12.49 -12.34
C LEU A 174 -7.10 -13.00 -11.42
N ALA A 175 -8.33 -12.49 -11.56
CA ALA A 175 -9.46 -12.99 -10.77
C ALA A 175 -9.71 -14.48 -11.05
N SER A 176 -9.72 -14.89 -12.32
CA SER A 176 -9.90 -16.31 -12.69
C SER A 176 -8.80 -17.20 -12.10
N SER A 177 -7.53 -16.75 -12.16
CA SER A 177 -6.41 -17.50 -11.60
C SER A 177 -6.51 -17.61 -10.08
N LEU A 178 -6.78 -16.51 -9.38
CA LEU A 178 -6.93 -16.48 -7.92
C LEU A 178 -8.11 -17.33 -7.43
N GLU A 179 -9.25 -17.30 -8.13
CA GLU A 179 -10.40 -18.16 -7.80
C GLU A 179 -10.07 -19.65 -7.96
N SER A 180 -9.38 -20.01 -9.05
CA SER A 180 -8.97 -21.39 -9.30
C SER A 180 -8.01 -21.88 -8.21
N LEU A 181 -6.99 -21.06 -7.88
CA LEU A 181 -5.97 -21.38 -6.90
C LEU A 181 -6.52 -21.48 -5.48
N THR A 182 -7.46 -20.60 -5.10
CA THR A 182 -8.07 -20.63 -3.75
C THR A 182 -9.11 -21.74 -3.61
N ARG A 183 -9.84 -22.11 -4.66
CA ARG A 183 -10.80 -23.23 -4.61
C ARG A 183 -10.12 -24.59 -4.47
N ALA A 184 -8.93 -24.74 -5.05
CA ALA A 184 -8.16 -25.98 -4.97
C ALA A 184 -7.66 -26.28 -3.54
N ASP A 185 -7.59 -25.26 -2.68
CA ASP A 185 -7.13 -25.37 -1.30
C ASP A 185 -7.94 -24.44 -0.39
N ALA A 186 -9.11 -24.93 0.03
CA ALA A 186 -10.08 -24.17 0.82
C ALA A 186 -9.66 -23.98 2.30
N GLY A 187 -8.47 -24.43 2.69
CA GLY A 187 -7.93 -24.24 4.03
C GLY A 187 -7.04 -23.00 4.11
N GLY A 188 -7.24 -22.15 5.13
CA GLY A 188 -6.28 -21.11 5.48
C GLY A 188 -6.66 -19.69 5.02
N SER A 189 -5.65 -18.87 4.72
CA SER A 189 -5.80 -17.45 4.41
C SER A 189 -5.00 -17.06 3.16
N ALA A 190 -5.61 -16.24 2.31
CA ALA A 190 -5.08 -15.85 1.01
C ALA A 190 -4.95 -14.32 0.91
N PHE A 191 -3.81 -13.87 0.39
CA PHE A 191 -3.45 -12.45 0.34
C PHE A 191 -2.90 -12.07 -1.04
N ALA A 192 -3.54 -11.11 -1.69
CA ALA A 192 -2.95 -10.41 -2.83
C ALA A 192 -1.96 -9.38 -2.30
N MET A 193 -0.72 -9.40 -2.78
CA MET A 193 0.38 -8.65 -2.15
C MET A 193 0.73 -7.33 -2.84
N GLN A 194 0.00 -6.94 -3.89
CA GLN A 194 0.31 -5.74 -4.67
C GLN A 194 -0.96 -4.94 -4.93
N LEU A 195 -0.85 -3.60 -4.86
CA LEU A 195 -1.99 -2.69 -5.09
C LEU A 195 -2.69 -2.93 -6.43
N SER A 196 -1.95 -3.24 -7.49
CA SER A 196 -2.52 -3.55 -8.81
C SER A 196 -3.45 -4.75 -8.81
N MET A 197 -3.34 -5.64 -7.83
CA MET A 197 -4.17 -6.84 -7.71
C MET A 197 -5.50 -6.58 -7.01
N THR A 198 -5.73 -5.39 -6.45
CA THR A 198 -6.88 -5.07 -5.59
C THR A 198 -8.22 -5.37 -6.27
N THR A 199 -8.41 -4.90 -7.50
CA THR A 199 -9.68 -5.07 -8.22
C THR A 199 -10.01 -6.54 -8.46
N ALA A 200 -9.02 -7.35 -8.82
CA ALA A 200 -9.20 -8.79 -8.99
C ALA A 200 -9.41 -9.49 -7.65
N ALA A 201 -8.61 -9.15 -6.62
CA ALA A 201 -8.68 -9.75 -5.30
C ALA A 201 -10.06 -9.58 -4.65
N ARG A 202 -10.69 -8.41 -4.78
CA ARG A 202 -12.05 -8.15 -4.27
C ARG A 202 -13.15 -9.00 -4.92
N ARG A 203 -12.88 -9.63 -6.08
CA ARG A 203 -13.82 -10.58 -6.72
C ARG A 203 -13.71 -11.99 -6.13
N VAL A 204 -12.63 -12.28 -5.40
CA VAL A 204 -12.36 -13.60 -4.83
C VAL A 204 -12.73 -13.61 -3.36
N ALA A 205 -13.70 -14.46 -2.99
CA ALA A 205 -14.16 -14.55 -1.61
C ALA A 205 -13.02 -14.90 -0.65
N GLY A 206 -12.90 -14.14 0.45
CA GLY A 206 -11.91 -14.37 1.50
C GLY A 206 -10.48 -13.92 1.16
N MET A 207 -10.24 -13.32 -0.01
CA MET A 207 -8.93 -12.77 -0.38
C MET A 207 -8.72 -11.38 0.25
N ALA A 208 -7.70 -11.26 1.08
CA ALA A 208 -7.26 -9.95 1.58
C ALA A 208 -6.34 -9.24 0.58
N ASN A 209 -6.32 -7.91 0.62
CA ASN A 209 -5.52 -7.07 -0.27
C ASN A 209 -4.99 -5.82 0.47
N PRO A 210 -3.94 -5.16 -0.05
CA PRO A 210 -3.33 -4.02 0.62
C PRO A 210 -4.26 -2.81 0.73
N LEU A 211 -5.09 -2.54 -0.28
CA LEU A 211 -5.93 -1.34 -0.27
C LEU A 211 -7.01 -1.40 0.82
N ASP A 212 -7.69 -2.54 0.96
CA ASP A 212 -8.73 -2.69 1.99
C ASP A 212 -8.14 -2.68 3.40
N SER A 213 -6.94 -3.22 3.56
CA SER A 213 -6.21 -3.20 4.84
C SER A 213 -5.75 -1.79 5.19
N LEU A 214 -5.22 -1.05 4.21
CA LEU A 214 -4.89 0.36 4.35
C LEU A 214 -6.13 1.21 4.66
N ALA A 215 -7.25 0.98 3.98
CA ALA A 215 -8.48 1.74 4.21
C ALA A 215 -8.96 1.63 5.67
N ARG A 216 -8.92 0.42 6.25
CA ARG A 216 -9.24 0.21 7.66
C ARG A 216 -8.26 0.92 8.60
N ALA A 217 -6.96 0.81 8.35
CA ALA A 217 -5.94 1.46 9.17
C ALA A 217 -6.02 2.99 9.09
N LEU A 218 -6.30 3.52 7.90
CA LEU A 218 -6.46 4.96 7.68
C LEU A 218 -7.74 5.47 8.36
N ALA A 219 -8.86 4.75 8.28
CA ALA A 219 -10.08 5.09 9.01
C ALA A 219 -9.83 5.23 10.52
N GLN A 220 -9.18 4.21 11.12
CA GLN A 220 -8.80 4.23 12.53
C GLN A 220 -7.90 5.42 12.88
N THR A 221 -6.91 5.69 12.02
CA THR A 221 -5.97 6.81 12.18
C THR A 221 -6.69 8.16 12.15
N LEU A 222 -7.68 8.31 11.26
CA LEU A 222 -8.46 9.53 11.10
C LEU A 222 -9.61 9.65 12.10
N GLY A 223 -9.90 8.60 12.88
CA GLY A 223 -11.03 8.56 13.83
C GLY A 223 -12.39 8.43 13.14
N ARG A 224 -12.45 7.69 12.03
CA ARG A 224 -13.64 7.45 11.20
C ARG A 224 -14.18 6.03 11.37
#